data_AF-A0A0F9A774-F1
#
_entry.id   AF-A0A0F9A774-F1
#
_cell.length_a   1.000
_cell.length_b   1.000
_cell.length_c   1.000
_cell.angle_alpha   90.00
_cell.angle_beta   90.00
_cell.angle_gamma   90.00
#
_symmetry.space_group_name_H-M   'P 1'
#
loop_
_entity.id
_entity.type
_entity.pdbx_description
1 polymer ?
#
loop_
_entity_poly.entity_id
_entity_poly.type
_entity_poly.pdbx_seq_one_letter_code
_entity_poly.pdbx_strand_id
1 'polypeptide(L)'
;MDSILEWYRTEGRIFKGGSGSGINLSSLRSSKERLTAGGLASGPVSFMRGADAIAGTIKSGGKTRRAAKMVILNVDHPDIEEFIDCKSKEERKAYALGEAGYDVSLDGDAWISIQYQNANNSVRVSDEFMRAVLDDQEWQTRYVTTGEPAKTYRARDLMRRIAQAAWECADPGMQYDTIINDWHTCPNSGPINASNPCSEYMHLDNSACNLSSVNLLKFLDPSTSSGQAPSTDVFDIEGYRHTCAVMITAQEIIVSNSSYPTEKIGQNAVDYRQLGLGYS
;
A
#
# COMPACT_ATOMS: atom_id res chain seq x y z
N MET A 1 1.14 14.64 17.74
CA MET A 1 -0.32 14.48 17.56
C MET A 1 -0.77 15.20 16.29
N ASP A 2 -0.43 16.48 16.14
CA ASP A 2 -0.84 17.29 14.99
C ASP A 2 -0.54 16.66 13.63
N SER A 3 0.66 16.08 13.45
CA SER A 3 1.04 15.39 12.21
C SER A 3 0.14 14.18 11.87
N ILE A 4 -0.36 13.47 12.90
CA ILE A 4 -1.28 12.33 12.72
C ILE A 4 -2.67 12.83 12.29
N LEU A 5 -3.14 13.92 12.90
CA LEU A 5 -4.42 14.52 12.53
C LEU A 5 -4.37 15.14 11.13
N GLU A 6 -3.25 15.75 10.76
CA GLU A 6 -3.06 16.27 9.41
C GLU A 6 -2.96 15.16 8.37
N TRP A 7 -2.40 13.99 8.73
CA TRP A 7 -2.48 12.78 7.89
C TRP A 7 -3.94 12.40 7.60
N TYR A 8 -4.79 12.27 8.62
CA TYR A 8 -6.21 11.95 8.45
C TYR A 8 -6.92 12.97 7.56
N ARG A 9 -6.64 14.26 7.76
CA ARG A 9 -7.21 15.34 6.97
C ARG A 9 -6.78 15.25 5.50
N THR A 10 -5.50 15.00 5.27
CA THR A 10 -4.92 14.92 3.92
C THR A 10 -5.50 13.73 3.17
N GLU A 11 -5.56 12.55 3.78
CA GLU A 11 -6.20 11.38 3.15
C GLU A 11 -7.68 11.61 2.88
N GLY A 12 -8.41 12.22 3.82
CA GLY A 12 -9.82 12.54 3.59
C GLY A 12 -10.05 13.43 2.36
N ARG A 13 -9.13 14.37 2.08
CA ARG A 13 -9.16 15.18 0.85
C ARG A 13 -8.85 14.37 -0.40
N ILE A 14 -7.85 13.49 -0.34
CA ILE A 14 -7.48 12.59 -1.44
C ILE A 14 -8.67 11.69 -1.80
N PHE A 15 -9.29 11.05 -0.80
CA PHE A 15 -10.44 10.16 -0.99
C PHE A 15 -11.67 10.90 -1.52
N LYS A 16 -11.95 12.11 -1.03
CA LYS A 16 -13.01 12.97 -1.58
C LYS A 16 -12.82 13.20 -3.08
N GLY A 17 -11.57 13.39 -3.52
CA GLY A 17 -11.21 13.61 -4.92
C GLY A 17 -11.26 12.38 -5.83
N GLY A 18 -11.61 11.19 -5.33
CA GLY A 18 -11.65 9.98 -6.17
C GLY A 18 -10.36 9.15 -6.17
N SER A 19 -9.33 9.61 -5.46
CA SER A 19 -7.98 9.03 -5.48
C SER A 19 -7.72 8.14 -4.27
N GLY A 20 -6.74 7.24 -4.38
CA GLY A 20 -6.25 6.45 -3.25
C GLY A 20 -4.92 6.97 -2.71
N SER A 21 -4.53 6.50 -1.53
CA SER A 21 -3.28 6.89 -0.86
C SER A 21 -2.56 5.69 -0.26
N GLY A 22 -1.25 5.80 -0.08
CA GLY A 22 -0.50 4.86 0.74
C GLY A 22 0.41 5.56 1.71
N ILE A 23 0.66 4.92 2.85
CA ILE A 23 1.45 5.49 3.93
C ILE A 23 2.23 4.40 4.66
N ASN A 24 3.45 4.73 5.08
CA ASN A 24 4.24 3.92 5.99
C ASN A 24 4.17 4.51 7.40
N LEU A 25 3.71 3.72 8.37
CA LEU A 25 3.49 4.13 9.75
C LEU A 25 4.70 3.90 10.66
N SER A 26 5.82 3.41 10.12
CA SER A 26 7.00 3.02 10.91
C SER A 26 7.69 4.17 11.63
N SER A 27 7.41 5.42 11.23
CA SER A 27 7.87 6.62 11.94
C SER A 27 7.03 6.96 13.18
N LEU A 28 5.86 6.33 13.35
CA LEU A 28 5.05 6.51 14.55
C LEU A 28 5.67 5.75 15.71
N ARG A 29 5.77 6.40 16.86
CA ARG A 29 6.20 5.78 18.12
C ARG A 29 5.40 4.52 18.39
N SER A 30 6.09 3.44 18.79
CA SER A 30 5.45 2.17 19.07
C SER A 30 4.62 2.18 20.35
N SER A 31 3.65 1.28 20.45
CA SER A 31 2.84 1.06 21.65
C SER A 31 3.64 0.60 22.87
N LYS A 32 4.90 0.23 22.64
CA LYS A 32 5.84 -0.25 23.67
C LYS A 32 6.68 0.89 24.26
N GLU A 33 6.56 2.11 23.73
CA GLU A 33 7.34 3.28 24.15
C GLU A 33 6.54 4.24 25.03
N ARG A 34 7.22 4.93 25.96
CA ARG A 34 6.60 5.88 26.90
C ARG A 34 6.29 7.23 26.25
N LEU A 35 5.26 7.90 26.77
CA LEU A 35 4.95 9.31 26.46
C LEU A 35 5.55 10.26 27.50
N THR A 36 5.83 11.50 27.08
CA THR A 36 6.33 12.56 27.97
C THR A 36 5.36 12.88 29.11
N ALA A 37 4.06 12.82 28.83
CA ALA A 37 2.98 13.08 29.80
C ALA A 37 2.68 11.88 30.72
N GLY A 38 3.41 10.76 30.59
CA GLY A 38 3.14 9.51 31.28
C GLY A 38 2.32 8.51 30.45
N GLY A 39 2.35 7.24 30.84
CA GLY A 39 1.74 6.14 30.09
C GLY A 39 2.56 5.66 28.89
N LEU A 40 2.00 4.67 28.18
CA LEU A 40 2.53 4.15 26.92
C LEU A 40 1.82 4.84 25.75
N ALA A 41 2.50 4.93 24.60
CA ALA A 41 1.89 5.41 23.37
C ALA A 41 0.84 4.41 22.86
N SER A 42 -0.10 4.88 22.03
CA SER A 42 -1.11 4.00 21.43
C SER A 42 -0.55 3.09 20.33
N GLY A 43 0.56 3.49 19.69
CA GLY A 43 1.18 2.78 18.58
C GLY A 43 0.47 2.97 17.22
N PRO A 44 1.14 2.65 16.11
CA PRO A 44 0.62 2.78 14.75
C PRO A 44 -0.67 1.98 14.50
N VAL A 45 -0.82 0.77 15.06
CA VAL A 45 -2.01 -0.07 14.82
C VAL A 45 -3.28 0.59 15.40
N SER A 46 -3.16 1.27 16.54
CA SER A 46 -4.28 2.02 17.12
C SER A 46 -4.69 3.22 16.26
N PHE A 47 -3.73 4.00 15.74
CA PHE A 47 -4.04 5.11 14.83
C PHE A 47 -4.57 4.62 13.48
N MET A 48 -4.04 3.51 12.97
CA MET A 48 -4.54 2.82 11.78
C MET A 48 -6.04 2.49 11.90
N ARG A 49 -6.51 2.05 13.06
CA ARG A 49 -7.94 1.81 13.32
C ARG A 49 -8.79 3.08 13.15
N GLY A 50 -8.27 4.23 13.58
CA GLY A 50 -8.94 5.52 13.38
C GLY A 50 -8.97 5.92 11.90
N ALA A 51 -7.85 5.76 11.19
CA ALA A 51 -7.78 6.03 9.75
C ALA A 51 -8.71 5.11 8.93
N ASP A 52 -8.81 3.85 9.32
CA ASP A 52 -9.72 2.86 8.72
C ASP A 52 -11.19 3.30 8.81
N ALA A 53 -11.64 3.75 9.99
CA ALA A 53 -13.00 4.26 10.16
C ALA A 53 -13.28 5.51 9.31
N ILE A 54 -12.28 6.39 9.17
CA ILE A 54 -12.37 7.59 8.32
C ILE A 54 -12.50 7.18 6.84
N ALA A 55 -11.69 6.22 6.39
CA ALA A 55 -11.74 5.69 5.03
C ALA A 55 -13.10 5.04 4.73
N GLY A 56 -13.64 4.25 5.66
CA GLY A 56 -14.96 3.63 5.52
C GLY A 56 -16.13 4.62 5.47
N THR A 57 -15.97 5.81 6.05
CA THR A 57 -17.00 6.86 6.04
C THR A 57 -17.06 7.63 4.72
N ILE A 58 -15.94 7.74 4.00
CA ILE A 58 -15.83 8.58 2.79
C ILE A 58 -16.13 7.77 1.53
N LYS A 59 -17.27 8.06 0.90
CA LYS A 59 -17.58 7.57 -0.45
C LYS A 59 -16.84 8.42 -1.49
N SER A 60 -15.93 7.79 -2.22
CA SER A 60 -14.97 8.47 -3.08
C SER A 60 -15.63 9.00 -4.36
N GLY A 61 -15.39 10.28 -4.69
CA GLY A 61 -15.83 10.89 -5.95
C GLY A 61 -17.35 10.96 -6.18
N GLY A 62 -18.16 10.94 -5.11
CA GLY A 62 -19.64 11.03 -5.21
C GLY A 62 -20.31 9.79 -5.82
N LYS A 63 -19.58 8.68 -5.96
CA LYS A 63 -20.08 7.39 -6.44
C LYS A 63 -20.01 6.34 -5.32
N THR A 64 -20.48 5.13 -5.57
CA THR A 64 -20.41 3.98 -4.63
C THR A 64 -19.00 3.44 -4.38
N ARG A 65 -17.95 4.06 -4.95
CA ARG A 65 -16.56 3.60 -4.80
C ARG A 65 -16.03 3.91 -3.40
N ARG A 66 -15.57 2.89 -2.67
CA ARG A 66 -14.92 3.05 -1.36
C ARG A 66 -13.52 3.64 -1.53
N ALA A 67 -13.00 4.29 -0.49
CA ALA A 67 -11.63 4.77 -0.45
C ALA A 67 -10.64 3.61 -0.66
N ALA A 68 -9.56 3.86 -1.41
CA ALA A 68 -8.50 2.88 -1.63
C ALA A 68 -7.26 3.34 -0.85
N LYS A 69 -6.76 2.48 0.03
CA LYS A 69 -5.69 2.82 0.98
C LYS A 69 -4.64 1.71 1.07
N MET A 70 -3.36 2.06 1.13
CA MET A 70 -2.27 1.17 1.55
C MET A 70 -1.74 1.64 2.92
N VAL A 71 -1.49 0.68 3.82
CA VAL A 71 -0.80 0.91 5.09
C VAL A 71 0.37 -0.03 5.18
N ILE A 72 1.54 0.53 5.48
CA ILE A 72 2.79 -0.20 5.56
C ILE A 72 3.38 -0.07 6.97
N LEU A 73 3.98 -1.16 7.44
CA LEU A 73 4.83 -1.16 8.63
C LEU A 73 6.11 -1.96 8.35
N ASN A 74 7.25 -1.40 8.75
CA ASN A 74 8.55 -2.04 8.60
C ASN A 74 8.69 -3.19 9.58
N VAL A 75 9.37 -4.24 9.15
CA VAL A 75 9.52 -5.49 9.91
C VAL A 75 10.32 -5.36 11.20
N ASP A 76 11.11 -4.29 11.35
CA ASP A 76 11.86 -3.94 12.55
C ASP A 76 11.07 -3.08 13.56
N HIS A 77 9.83 -2.71 13.24
CA HIS A 77 9.00 -1.93 14.14
C HIS A 77 8.51 -2.77 15.35
N PRO A 78 8.48 -2.28 16.60
CA PRO A 78 8.13 -3.09 17.78
C PRO A 78 6.69 -3.63 17.77
N ASP A 79 5.78 -2.96 17.06
CA ASP A 79 4.38 -3.38 16.89
C ASP A 79 4.13 -4.27 15.66
N ILE A 80 5.19 -4.76 15.00
CA ILE A 80 5.07 -5.58 13.78
C ILE A 80 4.17 -6.80 13.98
N GLU A 81 4.25 -7.43 15.14
CA GLU A 81 3.46 -8.61 15.45
C GLU A 81 1.95 -8.31 15.48
N GLU A 82 1.56 -7.18 16.06
CA GLU A 82 0.16 -6.76 16.12
C GLU A 82 -0.34 -6.35 14.73
N PHE A 83 0.51 -5.68 13.95
CA PHE A 83 0.20 -5.28 12.58
C PHE A 83 -0.03 -6.47 11.65
N ILE A 84 0.79 -7.52 11.74
CA ILE A 84 0.63 -8.75 10.94
C ILE A 84 -0.73 -9.40 11.22
N ASP A 85 -1.12 -9.49 12.48
CA ASP A 85 -2.32 -10.23 12.89
C ASP A 85 -3.63 -9.43 12.77
N CYS A 86 -3.56 -8.10 12.61
CA CYS A 86 -4.71 -7.24 12.91
C CYS A 86 -5.95 -7.60 12.07
N LYS A 87 -5.76 -7.85 10.77
CA LYS A 87 -6.85 -8.23 9.86
C LYS A 87 -7.31 -9.67 10.05
N SER A 88 -6.38 -10.63 10.20
CA SER A 88 -6.77 -12.04 10.37
C SER A 88 -7.58 -12.26 11.65
N LYS A 89 -7.28 -11.51 12.72
CA LYS A 89 -8.10 -11.49 13.94
C LYS A 89 -9.50 -10.93 13.71
N GLU A 90 -9.63 -9.87 12.91
CA GLU A 90 -10.92 -9.28 12.56
C GLU A 90 -11.72 -10.16 11.59
N GLU A 91 -11.09 -10.88 10.67
CA GLU A 91 -11.75 -11.90 9.83
C GLU A 91 -12.33 -13.04 10.68
N ARG A 92 -11.58 -13.56 11.66
CA ARG A 92 -12.10 -14.56 12.60
C ARG A 92 -13.32 -14.04 13.37
N LYS A 93 -13.36 -12.75 13.68
CA LYS A 93 -14.55 -12.11 14.27
C LYS A 93 -15.71 -12.06 13.28
N ALA A 94 -15.47 -11.71 12.02
CA ALA A 94 -16.47 -11.74 10.97
C ALA A 94 -17.07 -13.15 10.80
N TYR A 95 -16.25 -14.20 10.75
CA TYR A 95 -16.73 -15.58 10.70
C TYR A 95 -17.63 -15.94 11.89
N ALA A 96 -17.20 -15.61 13.12
CA ALA A 96 -17.99 -15.88 14.32
C ALA A 96 -19.33 -15.14 14.32
N LEU A 97 -19.38 -13.91 13.79
CA LEU A 97 -20.63 -13.16 13.62
C LEU A 97 -21.53 -13.80 12.56
N GLY A 98 -20.96 -14.26 11.45
CA GLY A 98 -21.70 -15.00 10.42
C GLY A 98 -22.32 -16.29 10.96
N GLU A 99 -21.59 -17.07 11.75
CA GLU A 99 -22.11 -18.27 12.43
C GLU A 99 -23.24 -17.96 13.42
N ALA A 100 -23.21 -16.78 14.05
CA ALA A 100 -24.27 -16.29 14.92
C ALA A 100 -25.48 -15.71 14.15
N GLY A 101 -25.45 -15.71 12.81
CA GLY A 101 -26.55 -15.28 11.95
C GLY A 101 -26.56 -13.79 11.59
N TYR A 102 -25.47 -13.06 11.84
CA TYR A 102 -25.33 -11.68 11.39
C TYR A 102 -24.99 -11.60 9.89
N ASP A 103 -25.48 -10.57 9.20
CA ASP A 103 -25.13 -10.30 7.81
C ASP A 103 -23.71 -9.72 7.71
N VAL A 104 -22.78 -10.57 7.27
CA VAL A 104 -21.36 -10.25 7.05
C VAL A 104 -21.02 -10.07 5.58
N SER A 105 -22.03 -9.87 4.72
CA SER A 105 -21.78 -9.41 3.35
C SER A 105 -21.12 -8.02 3.38
N LEU A 106 -20.45 -7.62 2.29
CA LEU A 106 -19.67 -6.38 2.24
C LEU A 106 -20.47 -5.12 2.62
N ASP A 107 -21.78 -5.11 2.39
CA ASP A 107 -22.68 -4.00 2.73
C ASP A 107 -23.59 -4.31 3.94
N GLY A 108 -23.39 -5.44 4.62
CA GLY A 108 -24.12 -5.85 5.81
C GLY A 108 -23.71 -5.06 7.05
N ASP A 109 -24.67 -4.85 7.96
CA ASP A 109 -24.47 -4.03 9.17
C ASP A 109 -23.36 -4.56 10.08
N ALA A 110 -23.16 -5.88 10.14
CA ALA A 110 -22.10 -6.46 10.95
C ALA A 110 -20.72 -6.25 10.33
N TRP A 111 -20.61 -6.26 9.00
CA TRP A 111 -19.36 -6.00 8.29
C TRP A 111 -18.80 -4.60 8.59
N ILE A 112 -19.67 -3.60 8.74
CA ILE A 112 -19.29 -2.22 9.10
C ILE A 112 -18.54 -2.14 10.45
N SER A 113 -18.78 -3.11 11.35
CA SER A 113 -18.12 -3.17 12.66
C SER A 113 -16.75 -3.87 12.64
N ILE A 114 -16.39 -4.53 11.53
CA ILE A 114 -15.11 -5.23 11.35
C ILE A 114 -14.03 -4.21 11.01
N GLN A 115 -12.97 -4.19 11.81
CA GLN A 115 -11.93 -3.17 11.70
C GLN A 115 -10.87 -3.55 10.66
N TYR A 116 -10.15 -2.53 10.18
CA TYR A 116 -9.02 -2.63 9.26
C TYR A 116 -9.37 -3.10 7.84
N GLN A 117 -10.65 -3.10 7.48
CA GLN A 117 -11.13 -3.61 6.18
C GLN A 117 -11.06 -2.56 5.05
N ASN A 118 -10.77 -1.30 5.35
CA ASN A 118 -10.76 -0.20 4.38
C ASN A 118 -9.36 0.17 3.89
N ALA A 119 -8.37 -0.70 4.09
CA ALA A 119 -7.01 -0.54 3.58
C ALA A 119 -6.40 -1.89 3.21
N ASN A 120 -5.48 -1.90 2.26
CA ASN A 120 -4.51 -2.98 2.06
C ASN A 120 -3.37 -2.79 3.05
N ASN A 121 -2.88 -3.86 3.66
CA ASN A 121 -1.76 -3.83 4.58
C ASN A 121 -0.54 -4.50 3.93
N SER A 122 0.65 -3.97 4.14
CA SER A 122 1.89 -4.63 3.70
C SER A 122 2.99 -4.51 4.74
N VAL A 123 3.70 -5.61 4.97
CA VAL A 123 4.94 -5.57 5.75
C VAL A 123 6.08 -5.20 4.82
N ARG A 124 6.87 -4.20 5.22
CA ARG A 124 8.05 -3.77 4.48
C ARG A 124 9.30 -4.40 5.08
N VAL A 125 10.01 -5.18 4.27
CA VAL A 125 11.16 -5.99 4.67
C VAL A 125 12.43 -5.53 3.96
N SER A 126 13.57 -5.62 4.65
CA SER A 126 14.88 -5.40 4.04
C SER A 126 15.49 -6.71 3.55
N ASP A 127 16.52 -6.61 2.72
CA ASP A 127 17.37 -7.75 2.35
C ASP A 127 18.00 -8.43 3.57
N GLU A 128 18.34 -7.67 4.62
CA GLU A 128 18.89 -8.20 5.87
C GLU A 128 17.90 -9.13 6.56
N PHE A 129 16.63 -8.73 6.67
CA PHE A 129 15.57 -9.58 7.21
C PHE A 129 15.41 -10.85 6.37
N MET A 130 15.38 -10.71 5.04
CA MET A 130 15.22 -11.87 4.14
C MET A 130 16.39 -12.85 4.26
N ARG A 131 17.63 -12.36 4.40
CA ARG A 131 18.80 -13.20 4.68
C ARG A 131 18.68 -13.88 6.05
N ALA A 132 18.28 -13.15 7.09
CA ALA A 132 18.06 -13.72 8.42
C ALA A 132 16.99 -14.83 8.40
N VAL A 133 15.93 -14.71 7.59
CA VAL A 133 14.95 -15.78 7.37
C VAL A 133 15.60 -17.01 6.73
N LEU A 134 16.35 -16.82 5.63
CA LEU A 134 17.01 -17.92 4.92
C LEU A 134 18.02 -18.66 5.81
N ASP A 135 18.81 -17.91 6.57
CA ASP A 135 19.87 -18.43 7.42
C ASP A 135 19.38 -18.87 8.82
N ASP A 136 18.07 -18.78 9.07
CA ASP A 136 17.43 -19.16 10.33
C ASP A 136 17.96 -18.40 11.56
N GLN A 137 18.21 -17.11 11.38
CA GLN A 137 18.76 -16.23 12.40
C GLN A 137 17.68 -15.53 13.22
N GLU A 138 18.14 -14.85 14.28
CA GLU A 138 17.31 -13.94 15.05
C GLU A 138 17.09 -12.61 14.31
N TRP A 139 15.95 -11.97 14.57
CA TRP A 139 15.59 -10.65 14.10
C TRP A 139 15.16 -9.79 15.27
N GLN A 140 15.76 -8.62 15.42
CA GLN A 140 15.51 -7.73 16.55
C GLN A 140 14.78 -6.47 16.09
N THR A 141 13.62 -6.21 16.68
CA THR A 141 12.93 -4.93 16.48
C THR A 141 13.62 -3.80 17.23
N ARG A 142 13.37 -2.57 16.83
CA ARG A 142 14.02 -1.37 17.38
C ARG A 142 13.00 -0.35 17.82
N TYR A 143 13.18 0.24 19.00
CA TYR A 143 12.32 1.35 19.43
C TYR A 143 12.49 2.54 18.50
N VAL A 144 11.38 3.16 18.10
CA VAL A 144 11.37 4.20 17.07
C VAL A 144 12.07 5.47 17.57
N THR A 145 11.92 5.81 18.85
CA THR A 145 12.47 7.04 19.42
C THR A 145 13.93 6.95 19.85
N THR A 146 14.42 5.76 20.19
CA THR A 146 15.78 5.58 20.72
C THR A 146 16.69 4.77 19.81
N GLY A 147 16.14 3.98 18.86
CA GLY A 147 16.88 3.04 18.03
C GLY A 147 17.39 1.79 18.79
N GLU A 148 17.16 1.75 20.10
CA GLU A 148 17.61 0.66 20.97
C GLU A 148 16.88 -0.65 20.63
N PRO A 149 17.56 -1.80 20.81
CA PRO A 149 16.95 -3.12 20.81
C PRO A 149 15.63 -3.18 21.60
N ALA A 150 14.57 -3.67 20.95
CA ALA A 150 13.29 -3.97 21.56
C ALA A 150 13.13 -5.49 21.70
N LYS A 151 12.19 -6.12 20.96
CA LYS A 151 11.91 -7.55 21.07
C LYS A 151 12.69 -8.32 20.01
N THR A 152 13.33 -9.41 20.42
CA THR A 152 13.96 -10.37 19.51
C THR A 152 12.98 -11.47 19.12
N TYR A 153 13.00 -11.85 17.85
CA TYR A 153 12.23 -12.93 17.24
C TYR A 153 13.19 -13.88 16.53
N ARG A 154 12.76 -15.11 16.28
CA ARG A 154 13.35 -15.90 15.20
C ARG A 154 12.79 -15.39 13.87
N ALA A 155 13.64 -15.04 12.91
CA ALA A 155 13.20 -14.41 11.66
C ALA A 155 12.20 -15.29 10.89
N ARG A 156 12.44 -16.61 10.84
CA ARG A 156 11.54 -17.58 10.21
C ARG A 156 10.14 -17.64 10.84
N ASP A 157 10.04 -17.46 12.15
CA ASP A 157 8.74 -17.48 12.83
C ASP A 157 7.93 -16.23 12.48
N LEU A 158 8.58 -15.08 12.37
CA LEU A 158 7.94 -13.84 11.93
C LEU A 158 7.49 -13.94 10.47
N MET A 159 8.34 -14.46 9.57
CA MET A 159 7.99 -14.70 8.17
C MET A 159 6.84 -15.71 8.02
N ARG A 160 6.86 -16.79 8.82
CA ARG A 160 5.77 -17.77 8.83
C ARG A 160 4.46 -17.15 9.31
N ARG A 161 4.51 -16.23 10.27
CA ARG A 161 3.32 -15.50 10.76
C ARG A 161 2.74 -14.59 9.67
N ILE A 162 3.60 -13.89 8.92
CA ILE A 162 3.18 -13.10 7.74
C ILE A 162 2.47 -14.00 6.73
N ALA A 163 3.08 -15.13 6.35
CA ALA A 163 2.50 -16.06 5.40
C ALA A 163 1.18 -16.67 5.90
N GLN A 164 1.08 -16.99 7.19
CA GLN A 164 -0.14 -17.54 7.79
C GLN A 164 -1.27 -16.51 7.76
N ALA A 165 -1.03 -15.26 8.15
CA ALA A 165 -2.04 -14.20 8.08
C ALA A 165 -2.49 -13.97 6.63
N ALA A 166 -1.55 -13.89 5.68
CA ALA A 166 -1.86 -13.73 4.26
C ALA A 166 -2.69 -14.91 3.70
N TRP A 167 -2.45 -16.13 4.17
CA TRP A 167 -3.30 -17.27 3.81
C TRP A 167 -4.71 -17.17 4.39
N GLU A 168 -4.85 -16.67 5.62
CA GLU A 168 -6.14 -16.53 6.31
C GLU A 168 -7.02 -15.41 5.73
N CYS A 169 -6.43 -14.27 5.36
CA CYS A 169 -7.19 -13.07 5.00
C CYS A 169 -6.64 -12.26 3.82
N ALA A 170 -5.72 -12.81 3.03
CA ALA A 170 -5.03 -12.12 1.92
C ALA A 170 -4.15 -10.93 2.32
N ASP A 171 -3.94 -10.69 3.62
CA ASP A 171 -3.10 -9.63 4.17
C ASP A 171 -2.24 -10.12 5.36
N PRO A 172 -1.09 -9.49 5.62
CA PRO A 172 -0.50 -8.39 4.85
C PRO A 172 0.23 -8.90 3.59
N GLY A 173 0.29 -8.05 2.56
CA GLY A 173 1.24 -8.19 1.46
C GLY A 173 2.68 -7.93 1.91
N MET A 174 3.63 -7.98 0.97
CA MET A 174 5.04 -7.67 1.26
C MET A 174 5.60 -6.60 0.32
N GLN A 175 6.44 -5.72 0.87
CA GLN A 175 7.26 -4.76 0.12
C GLN A 175 8.74 -4.94 0.45
N TYR A 176 9.58 -4.97 -0.58
CA TYR A 176 11.01 -5.22 -0.43
C TYR A 176 11.77 -3.89 -0.47
N ASP A 177 12.02 -3.32 0.71
CA ASP A 177 12.56 -1.97 0.89
C ASP A 177 13.88 -1.74 0.14
N THR A 178 14.81 -2.69 0.26
CA THR A 178 16.14 -2.62 -0.34
C THR A 178 16.04 -2.56 -1.86
N ILE A 179 15.35 -3.53 -2.47
CA ILE A 179 15.16 -3.57 -3.92
C ILE A 179 14.39 -2.34 -4.44
N ILE A 180 13.36 -1.88 -3.72
CA ILE A 180 12.61 -0.67 -4.10
C ILE A 180 13.54 0.55 -4.18
N ASN A 181 14.42 0.72 -3.18
CA ASN A 181 15.33 1.87 -3.15
C ASN A 181 16.56 1.70 -4.05
N ASP A 182 17.03 0.46 -4.30
CA ASP A 182 18.11 0.19 -5.25
C ASP A 182 17.75 0.61 -6.67
N TRP A 183 16.47 0.50 -7.03
CA TRP A 183 15.92 0.93 -8.32
C TRP A 183 15.32 2.33 -8.30
N HIS A 184 15.58 3.11 -7.23
CA HIS A 184 15.06 4.46 -7.14
C HIS A 184 15.69 5.35 -8.23
N THR A 185 14.84 5.99 -9.02
CA THR A 185 15.28 6.88 -10.11
C THR A 185 15.68 8.29 -9.65
N CYS A 186 15.40 8.69 -8.41
CA CYS A 186 15.83 9.97 -7.84
C CYS A 186 16.28 9.84 -6.36
N PRO A 187 17.29 9.00 -6.05
CA PRO A 187 17.67 8.67 -4.67
C PRO A 187 18.20 9.87 -3.87
N ASN A 188 18.71 10.89 -4.55
CA ASN A 188 19.18 12.12 -3.91
C ASN A 188 18.04 13.01 -3.37
N SER A 189 16.80 12.73 -3.74
CA SER A 189 15.61 13.50 -3.32
C SER A 189 14.95 12.95 -2.05
N GLY A 190 15.42 11.80 -1.55
CA GLY A 190 14.87 11.12 -0.38
C GLY A 190 14.60 9.64 -0.66
N PRO A 191 14.34 8.84 0.38
CA PRO A 191 13.97 7.44 0.22
C PRO A 191 12.52 7.28 -0.25
N ILE A 192 12.23 6.16 -0.92
CA ILE A 192 10.85 5.74 -1.16
C ILE A 192 10.36 5.04 0.10
N ASN A 193 9.39 5.62 0.82
CA ASN A 193 8.91 5.06 2.09
C ASN A 193 7.66 4.18 1.94
N ALA A 194 6.86 4.39 0.89
CA ALA A 194 5.59 3.72 0.68
C ALA A 194 5.27 3.53 -0.80
N SER A 195 4.28 2.68 -1.07
CA SER A 195 3.63 2.58 -2.38
C SER A 195 2.23 3.20 -2.33
N ASN A 196 1.56 3.28 -3.48
CA ASN A 196 0.11 3.50 -3.57
C ASN A 196 -0.71 2.23 -3.21
N PRO A 197 -2.06 2.28 -3.19
CA PRO A 197 -2.93 1.16 -2.81
C PRO A 197 -2.68 -0.19 -3.49
N CYS A 198 -2.25 -0.18 -4.76
CA CYS A 198 -2.07 -1.42 -5.55
C CYS A 198 -0.60 -1.82 -5.71
N SER A 199 0.32 -1.12 -5.02
CA SER A 199 1.75 -1.43 -4.96
C SER A 199 2.54 -1.32 -6.28
N GLU A 200 1.98 -0.72 -7.31
CA GLU A 200 2.59 -0.53 -8.64
C GLU A 200 3.35 0.80 -8.76
N TYR A 201 3.07 1.77 -7.88
CA TYR A 201 3.73 3.08 -7.89
C TYR A 201 4.61 3.26 -6.66
N MET A 202 5.90 3.49 -6.92
CA MET A 202 6.97 3.64 -5.91
C MET A 202 7.73 4.94 -6.16
N HIS A 203 7.53 5.94 -5.30
CA HIS A 203 8.19 7.23 -5.43
C HIS A 203 8.20 8.00 -4.10
N LEU A 204 8.76 9.21 -4.13
CA LEU A 204 8.89 10.10 -2.97
C LEU A 204 7.55 10.36 -2.26
N ASP A 205 7.63 10.67 -0.98
CA ASP A 205 6.47 11.06 -0.17
C ASP A 205 5.76 12.29 -0.76
N ASN A 206 4.43 12.34 -0.61
CA ASN A 206 3.59 13.38 -1.19
C ASN A 206 3.75 13.48 -2.72
N SER A 207 3.80 12.35 -3.43
CA SER A 207 3.77 12.34 -4.89
C SER A 207 2.48 11.70 -5.42
N ALA A 208 2.20 11.91 -6.70
CA ALA A 208 1.04 11.35 -7.39
C ALA A 208 1.48 10.79 -8.76
N CYS A 209 0.65 9.91 -9.31
CA CYS A 209 0.92 9.28 -10.60
C CYS A 209 -0.29 9.41 -11.52
N ASN A 210 -0.04 9.74 -12.80
CA ASN A 210 -1.06 9.65 -13.84
C ASN A 210 -0.93 8.30 -14.54
N LEU A 211 -1.97 7.46 -14.42
CA LEU A 211 -1.97 6.10 -14.93
C LEU A 211 -2.72 5.98 -16.27
N SER A 212 -2.21 5.13 -17.15
CA SER A 212 -2.95 4.66 -18.33
C SER A 212 -2.54 3.21 -18.66
N SER A 213 -3.35 2.50 -19.43
CA SER A 213 -3.08 1.12 -19.82
C SER A 213 -3.31 0.91 -21.32
N VAL A 214 -2.44 0.11 -21.93
CA VAL A 214 -2.53 -0.29 -23.33
C VAL A 214 -3.11 -1.71 -23.41
N ASN A 215 -4.15 -1.91 -24.22
CA ASN A 215 -4.71 -3.24 -24.48
C ASN A 215 -3.80 -4.00 -25.47
N LEU A 216 -3.08 -5.01 -24.99
CA LEU A 216 -2.10 -5.73 -25.82
C LEU A 216 -2.74 -6.57 -26.93
N LEU A 217 -4.00 -7.00 -26.76
CA LEU A 217 -4.71 -7.80 -27.76
C LEU A 217 -4.97 -7.04 -29.06
N LYS A 218 -4.86 -5.70 -29.04
CA LYS A 218 -4.99 -4.88 -30.26
C LYS A 218 -3.79 -4.96 -31.19
N PHE A 219 -2.66 -5.48 -30.70
CA PHE A 219 -1.42 -5.63 -31.45
C PHE A 219 -1.18 -7.07 -31.89
N LEU A 220 -2.12 -7.99 -31.62
CA LEU A 220 -2.07 -9.35 -32.13
C LEU A 220 -2.78 -9.43 -33.48
N ASP A 221 -2.23 -10.20 -34.41
CA ASP A 221 -2.86 -10.48 -35.69
C ASP A 221 -4.22 -11.20 -35.49
N PRO A 222 -5.35 -10.64 -35.96
CA PRO A 222 -6.66 -11.29 -35.86
C PRO A 222 -6.75 -12.63 -36.60
N SER A 223 -5.88 -12.87 -37.59
CA SER A 223 -5.87 -14.10 -38.37
C SER A 223 -5.26 -15.30 -37.64
N THR A 224 -4.46 -15.05 -36.59
CA THR A 224 -3.81 -16.09 -35.79
C THR A 224 -4.61 -16.48 -34.55
N SER A 225 -5.65 -15.71 -34.20
CA SER A 225 -6.49 -15.89 -33.00
C SER A 225 -7.69 -16.84 -33.18
N SER A 226 -7.74 -17.59 -34.29
CA SER A 226 -8.81 -18.52 -34.64
C SER A 226 -8.68 -19.90 -33.96
N GLY A 227 -8.48 -19.95 -32.65
CA GLY A 227 -8.64 -21.16 -31.81
C GLY A 227 -7.74 -22.39 -32.11
N GLN A 228 -6.93 -22.35 -33.17
CA GLN A 228 -5.82 -23.26 -33.41
C GLN A 228 -4.55 -22.50 -33.08
N ALA A 229 -3.69 -23.08 -32.24
CA ALA A 229 -2.39 -22.49 -31.89
C ALA A 229 -1.65 -22.15 -33.20
N PRO A 230 -1.48 -20.86 -33.53
CA PRO A 230 -0.74 -20.46 -34.72
C PRO A 230 0.72 -20.80 -34.49
N SER A 231 1.42 -21.25 -35.53
CA SER A 231 2.85 -21.58 -35.42
C SER A 231 3.72 -20.35 -35.13
N THR A 232 3.18 -19.13 -35.29
CA THR A 232 3.78 -17.84 -34.91
C THR A 232 2.68 -16.77 -34.81
N ASP A 233 2.30 -16.38 -33.60
CA ASP A 233 1.58 -15.11 -33.39
C ASP A 233 2.52 -13.96 -33.78
N VAL A 234 2.09 -13.08 -34.69
CA VAL A 234 2.84 -11.87 -35.04
C VAL A 234 2.31 -10.71 -34.19
N PHE A 235 3.16 -10.18 -33.32
CA PHE A 235 2.87 -9.00 -32.52
C PHE A 235 3.31 -7.73 -33.28
N ASP A 236 2.41 -6.75 -33.43
CA ASP A 236 2.69 -5.46 -34.04
C ASP A 236 3.53 -4.57 -33.10
N ILE A 237 4.85 -4.77 -33.16
CA ILE A 237 5.82 -4.03 -32.36
C ILE A 237 5.81 -2.54 -32.68
N GLU A 238 5.70 -2.16 -33.96
CA GLU A 238 5.78 -0.75 -34.37
C GLU A 238 4.52 0.02 -33.96
N GLY A 239 3.34 -0.57 -34.13
CA GLY A 239 2.09 0.00 -33.61
C GLY A 239 2.09 0.14 -32.09
N TYR A 240 2.63 -0.83 -31.36
CA TYR A 240 2.75 -0.77 -29.91
C TYR A 240 3.70 0.37 -29.48
N ARG A 241 4.88 0.47 -30.09
CA ARG A 241 5.85 1.55 -29.80
C ARG A 241 5.26 2.93 -30.08
N HIS A 242 4.54 3.08 -31.19
CA HIS A 242 3.85 4.33 -31.52
C HIS A 242 2.79 4.69 -30.46
N THR A 243 2.00 3.71 -30.04
CA THR A 243 0.98 3.90 -29.00
C THR A 243 1.60 4.33 -27.68
N CYS A 244 2.68 3.68 -27.23
CA CYS A 244 3.41 4.08 -26.03
C CYS A 244 3.88 5.54 -26.10
N ALA A 245 4.45 5.98 -27.24
CA ALA A 245 4.91 7.35 -27.41
C ALA A 245 3.78 8.38 -27.31
N VAL A 246 2.63 8.09 -27.93
CA VAL A 246 1.43 8.94 -27.85
C VAL A 246 0.91 9.00 -26.41
N MET A 247 0.78 7.86 -25.73
CA MET A 247 0.26 7.80 -24.37
C MET A 247 1.18 8.51 -23.36
N ILE A 248 2.49 8.35 -23.47
CA ILE A 248 3.46 9.07 -22.63
C ILE A 248 3.31 10.58 -22.83
N THR A 249 3.19 11.05 -24.08
CA THR A 249 2.99 12.47 -24.38
C THR A 249 1.69 12.99 -23.78
N ALA A 250 0.59 12.24 -23.91
CA ALA A 250 -0.69 12.61 -23.33
C ALA A 250 -0.65 12.66 -21.79
N GLN A 251 0.00 11.68 -21.14
CA GLN A 251 0.19 11.66 -19.69
C GLN A 251 1.09 12.80 -19.22
N GLU A 252 2.10 13.18 -19.98
CA GLU A 252 2.97 14.32 -19.67
C GLU A 252 2.17 15.64 -19.68
N ILE A 253 1.34 15.85 -20.71
CA ILE A 253 0.49 17.05 -20.84
C ILE A 253 -0.52 17.15 -19.69
N ILE A 254 -1.09 16.03 -19.24
CA ILE A 254 -2.12 16.06 -18.21
C ILE A 254 -1.56 16.42 -16.82
N VAL A 255 -0.28 16.15 -16.52
CA VAL A 255 0.34 16.52 -15.24
C VAL A 255 0.11 17.99 -14.90
N SER A 256 0.30 18.87 -15.88
CA SER A 256 0.15 20.33 -15.69
C SER A 256 -1.29 20.82 -15.67
N ASN A 257 -2.24 20.02 -16.18
CA ASN A 257 -3.67 20.34 -16.22
C ASN A 257 -4.47 19.68 -15.09
N SER A 258 -3.85 18.79 -14.33
CA SER A 258 -4.46 18.13 -13.17
C SER A 258 -4.61 19.09 -11.99
N SER A 259 -5.66 18.86 -11.19
CA SER A 259 -5.79 19.47 -9.87
C SER A 259 -5.34 18.49 -8.79
N TYR A 260 -4.56 18.97 -7.83
CA TYR A 260 -3.97 18.13 -6.77
C TYR A 260 -4.59 18.45 -5.41
N PRO A 261 -4.78 17.44 -4.53
CA PRO A 261 -5.49 17.61 -3.27
C PRO A 261 -4.72 18.40 -2.20
N THR A 262 -3.40 18.53 -2.36
CA THR A 262 -2.54 19.36 -1.51
C THR A 262 -1.47 20.05 -2.36
N GLU A 263 -0.98 21.19 -1.85
CA GLU A 263 0.10 21.96 -2.48
C GLU A 263 1.38 21.13 -2.63
N LYS A 264 1.76 20.36 -1.59
CA LYS A 264 2.95 19.48 -1.62
C LYS A 264 2.87 18.44 -2.73
N ILE A 265 1.71 17.81 -2.91
CA ILE A 265 1.49 16.83 -3.98
C ILE A 265 1.56 17.52 -5.35
N GLY A 266 0.95 18.69 -5.49
CA GLY A 266 1.01 19.46 -6.74
C GLY A 266 2.42 19.87 -7.11
N GLN A 267 3.21 20.36 -6.14
CA GLN A 267 4.60 20.74 -6.38
C GLN A 267 5.44 19.54 -6.83
N ASN A 268 5.37 18.41 -6.11
CA ASN A 268 6.10 17.19 -6.49
C ASN A 268 5.65 16.64 -7.86
N ALA A 269 4.37 16.73 -8.20
CA ALA A 269 3.89 16.29 -9.50
C ALA A 269 4.45 17.15 -10.64
N VAL A 270 4.60 18.47 -10.43
CA VAL A 270 5.24 19.37 -11.40
C VAL A 270 6.73 19.11 -11.52
N ASP A 271 7.42 18.94 -10.39
CA ASP A 271 8.89 18.82 -10.34
C ASP A 271 9.40 17.50 -10.93
N TYR A 272 8.68 16.41 -10.71
CA TYR A 272 9.13 15.05 -11.07
C TYR A 272 8.31 14.40 -12.17
N ARG A 273 7.12 14.93 -12.50
CA ARG A 273 6.28 14.53 -13.65
C ARG A 273 6.07 13.02 -13.76
N GLN A 274 5.69 12.37 -12.65
CA GLN A 274 5.63 10.91 -12.59
C GLN A 274 4.48 10.34 -13.44
N LEU A 275 4.80 9.39 -14.30
CA LEU A 275 3.86 8.74 -15.21
C LEU A 275 3.85 7.22 -14.96
N GLY A 276 2.70 6.59 -15.14
CA GLY A 276 2.58 5.13 -15.09
C GLY A 276 1.85 4.61 -16.33
N LEU A 277 2.60 4.06 -17.28
CA LEU A 277 2.05 3.39 -18.45
C LEU A 277 2.11 1.87 -18.21
N GLY A 278 0.94 1.26 -18.04
CA GLY A 278 0.79 -0.18 -17.90
C GLY A 278 0.20 -0.83 -19.16
N TYR A 279 -0.18 -2.09 -19.01
CA TYR A 279 -0.88 -2.85 -20.04
C TYR A 279 -2.00 -3.69 -19.42
N SER A 280 -2.93 -4.13 -20.28
CA SER A 280 -4.03 -5.06 -19.97
C SER A 280 -4.29 -6.00 -21.13
#